data_AF-A0A966SMQ4-F1
#
_entry.id   AF-A0A966SMQ4-F1
#
_cell.length_a   1.000
_cell.length_b   1.000
_cell.length_c   1.000
_cell.angle_alpha   90.00
_cell.angle_beta   90.00
_cell.angle_gamma   90.00
#
_symmetry.space_group_name_H-M   'P 1'
#
loop_
_entity.id
_entity.type
_entity.pdbx_description
1 polymer ?
#
loop_
_entity_poly.entity_id
_entity_poly.type
_entity_poly.pdbx_seq_one_letter_code
_entity_poly.pdbx_strand_id
1 'polypeptide(L)'
;MVVVDARSGEAISLWNAVHTLGKAQELLCLLANSGLRFAVHAAALPLARIYEQCGVRLGAYEALDDAGFGVPPSGGSGARPPEGGTPNAGRVLICPPTFAQSPQRTAFGPCRLAVATGWAMESSCKYRSGVDAAFPLSDHADFNELIELVRQVRPRRVFTTHGFAAEFAATLRDLSFDAEALVAAEQLTFALGVQPSH
;
A
#
# COMPACT_ATOMS: atom_id res chain seq x y z
N MET A 1 5.32 2.89 -2.01
CA MET A 1 6.52 2.93 -2.85
C MET A 1 7.20 1.58 -2.79
N VAL A 2 7.75 1.16 -3.91
CA VAL A 2 8.45 -0.08 -4.27
C VAL A 2 9.48 0.45 -5.28
N VAL A 3 10.76 0.11 -5.32
CA VAL A 3 11.69 0.74 -6.27
C VAL A 3 12.42 -0.32 -7.10
N VAL A 4 11.88 -0.89 -8.19
CA VAL A 4 12.37 -2.15 -8.84
C VAL A 4 13.37 -1.97 -10.00
N ASP A 5 14.69 -2.05 -9.82
CA ASP A 5 15.60 -2.19 -10.99
C ASP A 5 15.38 -3.52 -11.74
N ALA A 6 15.09 -3.44 -13.05
CA ALA A 6 15.08 -4.58 -13.96
C ALA A 6 16.24 -4.50 -14.96
N ARG A 7 17.40 -4.99 -14.52
CA ARG A 7 18.50 -5.55 -15.34
C ARG A 7 19.30 -4.57 -16.23
N SER A 8 19.29 -3.26 -16.00
CA SER A 8 20.13 -2.35 -16.80
C SER A 8 20.84 -1.20 -16.06
N GLY A 9 20.98 -1.26 -14.73
CA GLY A 9 21.73 -0.23 -13.98
C GLY A 9 20.97 1.09 -13.79
N GLU A 10 19.65 1.07 -13.97
CA GLU A 10 18.74 2.16 -13.64
C GLU A 10 17.71 1.62 -12.64
N ALA A 11 17.59 2.24 -11.47
CA ALA A 11 16.56 1.86 -10.49
C ALA A 11 15.16 2.23 -11.02
N ILE A 12 14.07 1.88 -10.33
CA ILE A 12 12.67 2.13 -10.74
C ILE A 12 11.77 2.59 -9.56
N SER A 13 11.51 3.87 -9.20
CA SER A 13 10.79 4.31 -7.98
C SER A 13 9.22 4.51 -7.85
N LEU A 14 8.50 3.66 -7.12
CA LEU A 14 7.03 3.67 -7.04
C LEU A 14 6.29 4.78 -6.23
N TRP A 15 5.58 5.73 -6.84
CA TRP A 15 4.60 6.64 -6.21
C TRP A 15 3.29 5.98 -5.77
N ASN A 16 2.55 6.63 -4.86
CA ASN A 16 1.19 6.39 -4.34
C ASN A 16 0.80 5.04 -3.65
N ALA A 17 0.07 5.19 -2.53
CA ALA A 17 -0.57 4.16 -1.70
C ALA A 17 0.30 2.96 -1.27
N VAL A 18 1.40 3.17 -0.52
CA VAL A 18 1.84 2.13 0.43
C VAL A 18 1.71 2.73 1.82
N HIS A 19 0.58 2.45 2.46
CA HIS A 19 0.43 2.75 3.87
C HIS A 19 1.43 1.89 4.63
N THR A 20 1.96 2.44 5.72
CA THR A 20 2.86 1.77 6.64
C THR A 20 2.28 0.44 7.14
N LEU A 21 0.94 0.33 7.15
CA LEU A 21 0.14 -0.86 7.42
C LEU A 21 -0.53 -1.36 6.13
N GLY A 22 -0.38 -2.64 5.82
CA GLY A 22 -1.10 -3.34 4.75
C GLY A 22 -0.24 -3.58 3.51
N LYS A 23 -0.30 -2.65 2.55
CA LYS A 23 0.27 -2.85 1.21
C LYS A 23 1.78 -3.13 1.20
N ALA A 24 2.55 -2.59 2.15
CA ALA A 24 3.99 -2.86 2.25
C ALA A 24 4.25 -4.34 2.54
N GLN A 25 3.54 -4.88 3.54
CA GLN A 25 3.62 -6.28 3.95
C GLN A 25 3.09 -7.21 2.86
N GLU A 26 1.99 -6.82 2.21
CA GLU A 26 1.40 -7.57 1.10
C GLU A 26 2.36 -7.69 -0.09
N LEU A 27 3.01 -6.59 -0.48
CA LEU A 27 4.03 -6.60 -1.54
C LEU A 27 5.22 -7.50 -1.20
N LEU A 28 5.68 -7.50 0.05
CA LEU A 28 6.74 -8.39 0.51
C LEU A 28 6.32 -9.87 0.42
N CYS A 29 5.08 -10.20 0.79
CA CYS A 29 4.54 -11.55 0.65
C CYS A 29 4.38 -11.97 -0.82
N LEU A 30 3.72 -11.14 -1.63
CA LEU A 30 3.43 -11.43 -3.05
C LEU A 30 4.71 -11.67 -3.84
N LEU A 31 5.77 -10.94 -3.53
CA LEU A 31 7.02 -10.96 -4.28
C LEU A 31 8.14 -11.74 -3.58
N ALA A 32 7.84 -12.44 -2.48
CA ALA A 32 8.83 -13.17 -1.69
C ALA A 32 9.69 -14.15 -2.52
N ASN A 33 9.07 -14.78 -3.53
CA ASN A 33 9.73 -15.79 -4.38
C ASN A 33 10.17 -15.24 -5.76
N SER A 34 10.14 -13.93 -5.95
CA SER A 34 10.50 -13.30 -7.24
C SER A 34 12.01 -13.31 -7.54
N GLY A 35 12.84 -13.62 -6.54
CA GLY A 35 14.30 -13.47 -6.62
C GLY A 35 14.77 -12.01 -6.55
N LEU A 36 13.86 -11.06 -6.36
CA LEU A 36 14.17 -9.65 -6.18
C LEU A 36 14.68 -9.36 -4.77
N ARG A 37 15.57 -8.38 -4.64
CA ARG A 37 16.13 -7.96 -3.35
C ARG A 37 15.37 -6.76 -2.81
N PHE A 38 14.55 -6.95 -1.78
CA PHE A 38 13.77 -5.88 -1.18
C PHE A 38 14.58 -5.11 -0.13
N ALA A 39 14.35 -3.80 -0.05
CA ALA A 39 14.81 -2.97 1.05
C ALA A 39 13.66 -2.06 1.50
N VAL A 40 13.37 -1.95 2.79
CA VAL A 40 12.16 -1.34 3.34
C VAL A 40 12.53 -0.16 4.22
N HIS A 41 11.93 0.99 3.95
CA HIS A 41 12.10 2.23 4.72
C HIS A 41 11.79 2.03 6.20
N ALA A 42 12.59 2.66 7.07
CA ALA A 42 12.49 2.60 8.53
C ALA A 42 11.05 2.74 9.05
N ALA A 43 10.29 3.69 8.51
CA ALA A 43 8.87 3.89 8.82
C ALA A 43 8.00 2.61 8.75
N ALA A 44 8.25 1.70 7.81
CA ALA A 44 7.46 0.47 7.63
C ALA A 44 7.95 -0.73 8.46
N LEU A 45 9.16 -0.64 9.03
CA LEU A 45 9.77 -1.75 9.78
C LEU A 45 9.01 -2.13 11.06
N PRO A 46 8.49 -1.19 11.89
CA PRO A 46 7.75 -1.58 13.10
C PRO A 46 6.57 -2.48 12.80
N LEU A 47 5.82 -2.19 11.74
CA LEU A 47 4.66 -2.97 11.34
C LEU A 47 5.04 -4.29 10.66
N ALA A 48 6.11 -4.31 9.86
CA ALA A 48 6.65 -5.56 9.32
C ALA A 48 7.01 -6.55 10.46
N ARG A 49 7.68 -6.05 11.51
CA ARG A 49 8.04 -6.85 12.69
C ARG A 49 6.82 -7.39 13.43
N ILE A 50 5.76 -6.58 13.57
CA ILE A 50 4.52 -7.04 14.21
C ILE A 50 3.88 -8.19 13.42
N TYR A 51 3.83 -8.09 12.08
CA TYR A 51 3.33 -9.16 11.23
C TYR A 51 4.14 -10.46 11.38
N GLU A 52 5.47 -10.35 11.41
CA GLU A 52 6.36 -11.49 11.66
C GLU A 52 6.17 -12.11 13.05
N GLN A 53 5.98 -11.29 14.08
CA GLN A 53 5.64 -11.75 15.43
C GLN A 53 4.29 -12.48 15.48
N CYS A 54 3.34 -12.09 14.63
CA CYS A 54 2.08 -12.80 14.43
C CYS A 54 2.21 -14.05 13.53
N GLY A 55 3.42 -14.40 13.08
CA GLY A 55 3.68 -15.60 12.28
C GLY A 55 3.53 -15.41 10.77
N VAL A 56 3.35 -14.18 10.28
CA VAL A 56 3.30 -13.89 8.84
C VAL A 56 4.71 -13.90 8.25
N ARG A 57 4.90 -14.60 7.12
CA ARG A 57 6.19 -14.68 6.42
C ARG A 57 6.32 -13.59 5.35
N LEU A 58 6.93 -12.46 5.70
CA LEU A 58 7.11 -11.28 4.85
C LEU A 58 8.35 -11.35 3.93
N GLY A 59 8.62 -12.49 3.29
CA GLY A 59 9.77 -12.64 2.37
C GLY A 59 11.13 -12.23 2.98
N ALA A 60 12.16 -12.06 2.12
CA ALA A 60 13.44 -11.51 2.54
C ALA A 60 13.52 -10.02 2.18
N TYR A 61 13.84 -9.17 3.17
CA TYR A 61 14.02 -7.73 2.98
C TYR A 61 15.14 -7.17 3.87
N GLU A 62 15.74 -6.08 3.42
CA GLU A 62 16.75 -5.30 4.14
C GLU A 62 16.10 -4.03 4.72
N ALA A 63 16.64 -3.46 5.79
CA ALA A 63 16.19 -2.16 6.33
C ALA A 63 16.88 -1.00 5.59
N LEU A 64 16.12 0.03 5.23
CA LEU A 64 16.65 1.32 4.78
C LEU A 64 16.57 2.30 5.95
N ASP A 65 17.72 2.86 6.33
CA ASP A 65 17.78 3.95 7.30
C ASP A 65 17.36 5.29 6.67
N ASP A 66 17.15 6.31 7.52
CA ASP A 66 16.79 7.66 7.08
C ASP A 66 17.93 8.37 6.32
N ALA A 67 19.15 7.81 6.36
CA ALA A 67 20.27 8.27 5.55
C ALA A 67 20.14 7.82 4.08
N GLY A 68 19.22 6.91 3.76
CA GLY A 68 18.93 6.48 2.38
C GLY A 68 20.00 5.58 1.79
N PHE A 69 20.92 5.08 2.62
CA PHE A 69 22.06 4.28 2.20
C PHE A 69 22.17 3.08 3.13
N GLY A 70 22.24 1.88 2.57
CA GLY A 70 22.53 0.69 3.36
C GLY A 70 23.83 0.84 4.13
N VAL A 71 23.75 1.28 5.39
CA VAL A 71 24.73 0.93 6.41
C VAL A 71 24.36 -0.50 6.82
N PRO A 72 25.24 -1.50 6.59
CA PRO A 72 24.99 -2.81 7.17
C PRO A 72 24.91 -2.63 8.69
N PRO A 73 23.86 -3.15 9.38
CA PRO A 73 23.88 -3.16 10.83
C PRO A 73 25.15 -3.89 11.24
N SER A 74 25.91 -3.27 12.13
CA SER A 74 27.18 -3.74 12.67
C SER A 74 27.17 -5.27 12.83
N GLY A 75 27.81 -5.98 11.89
CA GLY A 75 28.00 -7.44 11.94
C GLY A 75 27.23 -8.31 10.93
N GLY A 76 26.36 -7.77 10.08
CA GLY A 76 25.68 -8.55 9.02
C GLY A 76 26.35 -8.44 7.66
N SER A 77 26.46 -9.56 6.92
CA SER A 77 26.99 -9.61 5.54
C SER A 77 26.06 -8.88 4.55
N GLY A 78 26.08 -7.54 4.55
CA GLY A 78 25.44 -6.74 3.52
C GLY A 78 26.12 -6.99 2.18
N ALA A 79 25.36 -7.39 1.15
CA ALA A 79 25.93 -7.63 -0.16
C ALA A 79 26.63 -6.34 -0.66
N ARG A 80 27.94 -6.45 -0.94
CA ARG A 80 28.74 -5.37 -1.51
C ARG A 80 28.05 -4.88 -2.79
N PRO A 81 27.88 -3.56 -3.00
CA PRO A 81 27.39 -3.07 -4.29
C PRO A 81 28.27 -3.64 -5.42
N PRO A 82 27.69 -3.98 -6.58
CA PRO A 82 28.48 -4.38 -7.74
C PRO A 82 29.51 -3.28 -8.05
N GLU A 83 30.74 -3.66 -8.40
CA GLU A 83 31.84 -2.71 -8.61
C GLU A 83 31.44 -1.62 -9.62
N GLY A 84 31.42 -0.36 -9.17
CA GLY A 84 31.01 0.80 -9.98
C GLY A 84 29.52 1.16 -9.95
N GLY A 85 28.68 0.43 -9.20
CA GLY A 85 27.23 0.67 -9.08
C GLY A 85 26.81 1.55 -7.90
N THR A 86 25.56 2.00 -7.89
CA THR A 86 24.98 2.71 -6.74
C THR A 86 24.63 1.73 -5.61
N PRO A 87 24.53 2.19 -4.34
CA PRO A 87 24.15 1.34 -3.19
C PRO A 87 22.81 0.61 -3.37
N ASN A 88 21.95 1.15 -4.25
CA ASN A 88 20.60 0.68 -4.50
C ASN A 88 20.41 -0.08 -5.82
N ALA A 89 21.49 -0.32 -6.57
CA ALA A 89 21.43 -1.04 -7.84
C ALA A 89 20.87 -2.46 -7.66
N GLY A 90 19.96 -2.88 -8.55
CA GLY A 90 19.35 -4.22 -8.50
C GLY A 90 18.41 -4.48 -7.32
N ARG A 91 18.00 -3.45 -6.58
CA ARG A 91 17.10 -3.57 -5.42
C ARG A 91 15.68 -3.14 -5.74
N VAL A 92 14.77 -3.50 -4.84
CA VAL A 92 13.39 -3.05 -4.72
C VAL A 92 13.19 -2.26 -3.44
N LEU A 93 13.14 -0.92 -3.50
CA LEU A 93 12.99 -0.09 -2.28
C LEU A 93 11.51 0.17 -1.92
N ILE A 94 11.03 -0.29 -0.78
CA ILE A 94 9.67 -0.06 -0.30
C ILE A 94 9.65 1.15 0.65
N CYS A 95 9.01 2.26 0.26
CA CYS A 95 8.95 3.47 1.08
C CYS A 95 7.54 4.09 1.18
N PRO A 96 7.33 5.03 2.13
CA PRO A 96 6.11 5.81 2.22
C PRO A 96 5.93 6.80 1.05
N PRO A 97 4.69 7.21 0.72
CA PRO A 97 4.42 8.17 -0.34
C PRO A 97 5.10 9.53 -0.14
N THR A 98 5.21 9.99 1.11
CA THR A 98 5.83 11.27 1.47
C THR A 98 7.31 11.34 1.11
N PHE A 99 7.99 10.19 1.07
CA PHE A 99 9.42 10.12 0.78
C PHE A 99 9.74 10.40 -0.69
N ALA A 100 8.79 10.16 -1.59
CA ALA A 100 8.98 10.36 -3.02
C ALA A 100 9.10 11.84 -3.43
N GLN A 101 8.70 12.76 -2.55
CA GLN A 101 8.88 14.20 -2.71
C GLN A 101 10.02 14.75 -1.81
N SER A 102 10.68 13.90 -1.04
CA SER A 102 11.77 14.30 -0.16
C SER A 102 13.05 14.62 -0.95
N PRO A 103 13.84 15.64 -0.55
CA PRO A 103 15.20 15.86 -1.06
C PRO A 103 16.09 14.60 -0.98
N GLN A 104 15.83 13.72 -0.01
CA GLN A 104 16.52 12.44 0.17
C GLN A 104 16.32 11.47 -1.00
N ARG A 105 15.35 11.69 -1.90
CA ARG A 105 15.18 10.88 -3.12
C ARG A 105 16.44 10.87 -3.98
N THR A 106 17.19 11.98 -4.00
CA THR A 106 18.44 12.09 -4.76
C THR A 106 19.49 11.06 -4.34
N ALA A 107 19.46 10.60 -3.08
CA ALA A 107 20.33 9.57 -2.54
C ALA A 107 20.13 8.20 -3.21
N PHE A 108 18.98 7.94 -3.83
CA PHE A 108 18.70 6.67 -4.49
C PHE A 108 19.45 6.49 -5.82
N GLY A 109 19.99 7.57 -6.40
CA GLY A 109 20.55 7.55 -7.73
C GLY A 109 19.48 7.42 -8.82
N PRO A 110 19.86 7.09 -10.07
CA PRO A 110 18.92 6.94 -11.18
C PRO A 110 17.81 5.94 -10.84
N CYS A 111 16.54 6.38 -10.86
CA CYS A 111 15.38 5.54 -10.58
C CYS A 111 14.11 5.89 -11.41
N ARG A 112 13.41 4.92 -12.02
CA ARG A 112 12.13 4.97 -12.80
C ARG A 112 10.83 4.76 -12.00
N LEU A 113 9.98 5.74 -11.85
CA LEU A 113 8.88 5.60 -10.94
C LEU A 113 7.81 4.53 -11.27
N ALA A 114 7.06 3.98 -10.33
CA ALA A 114 5.82 3.20 -10.62
C ALA A 114 4.71 3.31 -9.51
N VAL A 115 3.62 2.54 -9.37
CA VAL A 115 2.67 2.69 -8.23
C VAL A 115 1.99 1.37 -7.89
N ALA A 116 1.60 1.14 -6.63
CA ALA A 116 0.72 0.03 -6.25
C ALA A 116 -0.58 0.59 -5.63
N THR A 117 -1.67 0.60 -6.40
CA THR A 117 -2.93 1.24 -5.99
C THR A 117 -4.15 0.65 -6.70
N GLY A 118 -5.33 0.65 -6.08
CA GLY A 118 -6.58 0.23 -6.73
C GLY A 118 -6.93 1.07 -7.96
N TRP A 119 -6.47 2.32 -8.00
CA TRP A 119 -6.65 3.22 -9.15
C TRP A 119 -5.77 2.87 -10.35
N ALA A 120 -4.84 1.91 -10.24
CA ALA A 120 -3.96 1.52 -11.35
C ALA A 120 -4.70 0.87 -12.51
N MET A 121 -5.96 0.46 -12.31
CA MET A 121 -6.85 0.00 -13.37
C MET A 121 -7.25 1.12 -14.34
N GLU A 122 -7.16 2.39 -13.91
CA GLU A 122 -7.41 3.54 -14.78
C GLU A 122 -6.20 3.87 -15.65
N SER A 123 -6.41 4.01 -16.96
CA SER A 123 -5.36 4.38 -17.92
C SER A 123 -4.67 5.71 -17.58
N SER A 124 -5.38 6.63 -16.91
CA SER A 124 -4.86 7.93 -16.46
C SER A 124 -3.95 7.84 -15.24
N CYS A 125 -3.92 6.72 -14.50
CA CYS A 125 -3.23 6.58 -13.22
C CYS A 125 -1.74 6.89 -13.32
N LYS A 126 -1.07 6.35 -14.34
CA LYS A 126 0.36 6.59 -14.58
C LYS A 126 0.67 8.07 -14.76
N TYR A 127 -0.13 8.74 -15.57
CA TYR A 127 0.03 10.17 -15.86
C TYR A 127 -0.26 11.04 -14.62
N ARG A 128 -1.39 10.81 -13.95
CA ARG A 128 -1.77 11.56 -12.74
C ARG A 128 -0.78 11.38 -11.59
N SER A 129 -0.18 10.20 -11.48
CA SER A 129 0.78 9.89 -10.42
C SER A 129 2.21 10.28 -10.79
N GLY A 130 2.48 10.68 -12.04
CA GLY A 130 3.81 11.03 -12.52
C GLY A 130 4.80 9.86 -12.49
N VAL A 131 4.37 8.67 -12.94
CA VAL A 131 5.14 7.42 -12.81
C VAL A 131 5.32 6.62 -14.09
N ASP A 132 6.40 5.83 -14.17
CA ASP A 132 6.73 4.97 -15.30
C ASP A 132 5.92 3.66 -15.37
N ALA A 133 5.40 3.12 -14.26
CA ALA A 133 4.44 2.01 -14.26
C ALA A 133 3.37 2.09 -13.16
N ALA A 134 2.30 1.30 -13.25
CA ALA A 134 1.24 1.24 -12.24
C ALA A 134 0.74 -0.20 -12.11
N PHE A 135 0.57 -0.65 -10.88
CA PHE A 135 0.17 -2.01 -10.53
C PHE A 135 -1.11 -1.96 -9.69
N PRO A 136 -2.16 -2.72 -10.05
CA PRO A 136 -3.38 -2.80 -9.27
C PRO A 136 -3.10 -3.50 -7.94
N LEU A 137 -3.32 -2.78 -6.84
CA LEU A 137 -3.24 -3.31 -5.48
C LEU A 137 -4.11 -2.47 -4.54
N SER A 138 -5.12 -3.08 -3.94
CA SER A 138 -6.07 -2.45 -3.02
C SER A 138 -6.22 -3.30 -1.76
N ASP A 139 -6.21 -2.65 -0.61
CA ASP A 139 -6.57 -3.20 0.70
C ASP A 139 -8.07 -3.02 1.00
N HIS A 140 -8.81 -2.42 0.06
CA HIS A 140 -10.26 -2.24 0.14
C HIS A 140 -10.96 -3.17 -0.83
N ALA A 141 -12.08 -3.75 -0.36
CA ALA A 141 -13.01 -4.48 -1.20
C ALA A 141 -13.55 -3.58 -2.32
N ASP A 142 -13.61 -4.13 -3.53
CA ASP A 142 -14.25 -3.46 -4.66
C ASP A 142 -15.79 -3.49 -4.55
N PHE A 143 -16.46 -2.79 -5.46
CA PHE A 143 -17.92 -2.68 -5.45
C PHE A 143 -18.64 -4.04 -5.50
N ASN A 144 -18.13 -4.98 -6.30
CA ASN A 144 -18.73 -6.31 -6.43
C ASN A 144 -18.47 -7.14 -5.17
N GLU A 145 -17.27 -7.05 -4.60
CA GLU A 145 -16.90 -7.71 -3.34
C GLU A 145 -17.74 -7.18 -2.17
N LEU A 146 -18.05 -5.88 -2.13
CA LEU A 146 -18.96 -5.29 -1.14
C LEU A 146 -20.39 -5.81 -1.28
N ILE A 147 -20.91 -5.93 -2.51
CA ILE A 147 -22.23 -6.53 -2.76
C ILE A 147 -22.24 -8.00 -2.35
N GLU A 148 -21.18 -8.73 -2.68
CA GLU A 148 -21.04 -10.14 -2.31
C GLU A 148 -21.02 -10.31 -0.79
N LEU A 149 -20.27 -9.49 -0.07
CA LEU A 149 -20.25 -9.48 1.39
C LEU A 149 -21.66 -9.31 1.97
N VAL A 150 -22.42 -8.32 1.49
CA VAL A 150 -23.80 -8.07 1.95
C VAL A 150 -24.69 -9.28 1.67
N ARG A 151 -24.58 -9.90 0.49
CA ARG A 151 -25.34 -11.11 0.12
C ARG A 151 -25.00 -12.32 0.98
N GLN A 152 -23.72 -12.50 1.32
CA GLN A 152 -23.26 -13.61 2.16
C GLN A 152 -23.69 -13.43 3.62
N VAL A 153 -23.54 -12.22 4.17
CA VAL A 153 -23.89 -11.90 5.56
C VAL A 153 -25.41 -11.88 5.79
N ARG A 154 -26.19 -11.46 4.78
CA ARG A 154 -27.65 -11.27 4.87
C ARG A 154 -28.06 -10.40 6.07
N PRO A 155 -27.51 -9.18 6.19
CA PRO A 155 -27.81 -8.31 7.31
C PRO A 155 -29.27 -7.86 7.28
N ARG A 156 -29.83 -7.56 8.46
CA ARG A 156 -31.18 -6.98 8.57
C ARG A 156 -31.24 -5.54 8.07
N ARG A 157 -30.14 -4.79 8.23
CA ARG A 157 -29.96 -3.42 7.76
C ARG A 157 -28.48 -3.17 7.50
N VAL A 158 -28.17 -2.38 6.49
CA VAL A 158 -26.81 -1.97 6.10
C VAL A 158 -26.65 -0.46 6.31
N PHE A 159 -25.58 -0.06 7.00
CA PHE A 159 -25.20 1.34 7.11
C PHE A 159 -23.94 1.57 6.29
N THR A 160 -23.99 2.46 5.31
CA THR A 160 -22.83 2.82 4.49
C THR A 160 -22.20 4.09 5.02
N THR A 161 -20.87 4.14 5.01
CA THR A 161 -20.07 5.28 5.47
C THR A 161 -18.89 5.50 4.53
N HIS A 162 -18.41 6.75 4.49
CA HIS A 162 -17.28 7.20 3.66
C HIS A 162 -17.48 6.98 2.14
N GLY A 163 -16.69 7.69 1.32
CA GLY A 163 -16.75 7.54 -0.14
C GLY A 163 -18.14 7.79 -0.74
N PHE A 164 -18.56 6.94 -1.68
CA PHE A 164 -19.85 6.97 -2.37
C PHE A 164 -20.96 6.30 -1.52
N ALA A 165 -21.07 6.68 -0.24
CA ALA A 165 -21.95 6.02 0.72
C ALA A 165 -23.42 6.07 0.29
N ALA A 166 -23.89 7.23 -0.18
CA ALA A 166 -25.28 7.43 -0.59
C ALA A 166 -25.63 6.62 -1.85
N GLU A 167 -24.75 6.62 -2.84
CA GLU A 167 -24.90 5.89 -4.10
C GLU A 167 -24.84 4.37 -3.87
N PHE A 168 -23.95 3.92 -2.98
CA PHE A 168 -23.86 2.50 -2.63
C PHE A 168 -25.09 2.05 -1.83
N ALA A 169 -25.58 2.84 -0.87
CA ALA A 169 -26.84 2.55 -0.18
C ALA A 169 -28.02 2.48 -1.15
N ALA A 170 -28.10 3.37 -2.14
CA ALA A 170 -29.12 3.32 -3.18
C ALA A 170 -29.04 2.01 -3.99
N THR A 171 -27.84 1.63 -4.43
CA THR A 171 -27.61 0.36 -5.14
C THR A 171 -28.07 -0.84 -4.31
N LEU A 172 -27.75 -0.88 -3.01
CA LEU A 172 -28.16 -1.97 -2.13
C LEU A 172 -29.69 -2.04 -1.98
N ARG A 173 -30.37 -0.89 -1.93
CA ARG A 173 -31.83 -0.83 -1.93
C ARG A 173 -32.43 -1.37 -3.23
N ASP A 174 -31.83 -1.08 -4.38
CA ASP A 174 -32.26 -1.66 -5.66
C ASP A 174 -32.09 -3.18 -5.69
N LEU A 175 -31.10 -3.70 -4.95
CA LEU A 175 -30.89 -5.13 -4.70
C LEU A 175 -31.77 -5.71 -3.58
N SER A 176 -32.79 -4.97 -3.12
CA SER A 176 -33.74 -5.36 -2.07
C SER A 176 -33.15 -5.51 -0.66
N PHE A 177 -32.04 -4.83 -0.36
CA PHE A 177 -31.51 -4.70 1.01
C PHE A 177 -32.01 -3.41 1.67
N ASP A 178 -32.31 -3.46 2.97
CA ASP A 178 -32.53 -2.25 3.77
C ASP A 178 -31.18 -1.57 4.02
N ALA A 179 -30.92 -0.44 3.37
CA ALA A 179 -29.65 0.25 3.42
C ALA A 179 -29.80 1.77 3.56
N GLU A 180 -28.93 2.38 4.35
CA GLU A 180 -28.92 3.82 4.65
C GLU A 180 -27.49 4.36 4.74
N ALA A 181 -27.25 5.56 4.21
CA ALA A 181 -25.95 6.23 4.31
C ALA A 181 -25.94 7.14 5.54
N LEU A 182 -24.97 6.94 6.43
CA LEU A 182 -24.87 7.77 7.64
C LEU A 182 -24.22 9.12 7.31
N VAL A 183 -24.88 10.22 7.67
CA VAL A 183 -24.26 11.55 7.68
C VAL A 183 -23.38 11.73 8.94
N ALA A 184 -22.40 12.64 8.87
CA ALA A 184 -21.36 12.79 9.90
C ALA A 184 -21.88 12.96 11.34
N ALA A 185 -23.06 13.59 11.52
CA ALA A 185 -23.70 13.72 12.82
C ALA A 185 -24.21 12.38 13.39
N GLU A 186 -24.70 11.50 12.53
CA GLU A 186 -25.22 10.18 12.92
C GLU A 186 -24.11 9.19 13.22
N GLN A 187 -22.95 9.32 12.55
CA GLN A 187 -21.76 8.51 12.81
C GLN A 187 -21.25 8.68 14.25
N LEU A 188 -21.27 9.91 14.77
CA LEU A 188 -20.91 10.22 16.17
C LEU A 188 -21.95 9.67 17.16
N THR A 189 -23.23 9.80 16.83
CA THR A 189 -24.36 9.34 17.66
C THR A 189 -24.39 7.81 17.79
N PHE A 190 -24.14 7.07 16.71
CA PHE A 190 -24.04 5.60 16.73
C PHE A 190 -22.80 5.10 17.50
N ALA A 191 -21.65 5.77 17.36
CA ALA A 191 -20.43 5.44 18.10
C ALA A 191 -20.58 5.63 19.61
N LEU A 192 -21.45 6.55 20.04
CA LEU A 192 -21.76 6.82 21.44
C LEU A 192 -22.94 6.00 21.99
N GLY A 193 -23.57 5.15 21.16
CA GLY A 193 -24.71 4.32 21.57
C GLY A 193 -25.99 5.11 21.88
N VAL A 194 -26.07 6.37 21.46
CA VAL A 194 -27.26 7.20 21.66
C VAL A 194 -28.16 7.00 20.45
N GLN A 195 -29.42 6.59 20.64
CA GLN A 195 -30.37 6.50 19.54
C GLN A 195 -30.82 7.90 19.14
N PRO A 196 -30.88 8.26 17.83
CA PRO A 196 -31.43 9.53 17.42
C PRO A 196 -32.91 9.59 17.78
N SER A 197 -33.29 10.66 18.49
CA SER A 197 -34.69 10.96 18.79
C SER A 197 -35.38 11.44 17.52
N HIS A 198 -36.36 10.66 17.05
CA HIS A 198 -37.33 11.10 16.04
C HIS A 198 -38.22 12.23 16.56
#